data_AF-A0A9N9H688-F1
#
_entry.id   AF-A0A9N9H688-F1
#
_cell.length_a   1.000
_cell.length_b   1.000
_cell.length_c   1.000
_cell.angle_alpha   90.00
_cell.angle_beta   90.00
_cell.angle_gamma   90.00
#
_symmetry.space_group_name_H-M   'P 1'
#
loop_
_entity.id
_entity.type
_entity.pdbx_description
1 polymer ?
#
loop_
_entity_poly.entity_id
_entity_poly.type
_entity_poly.pdbx_seq_one_letter_code
_entity_poly.pdbx_strand_id
1 'polypeptide(L)'
;MPSYLPQLIIPNCDHKLFEEIALANPNSFYRMNLIQGQLEIMPPQPVHNDTDQREVNIIIEIGNWCRANDNLVGHYGGSQGAYTLNTGDILGPEASVVLSARWNALSTNDRRQAYPPVAPNFIVELRSMSNSP
;
A
#
# COMPACT_ATOMS: atom_id res chain seq x y z
N MET A 1 -14.21 24.67 -3.61
CA MET A 1 -12.85 24.49 -4.18
C MET A 1 -12.46 23.06 -3.91
N PRO A 2 -12.07 22.23 -4.91
CA PRO A 2 -11.43 20.96 -4.60
C PRO A 2 -10.07 21.29 -3.99
N SER A 3 -9.91 21.06 -2.70
CA SER A 3 -8.64 21.17 -2.00
C SER A 3 -7.77 19.99 -2.39
N TYR A 4 -7.17 20.05 -3.57
CA TYR A 4 -6.17 19.06 -3.97
C TYR A 4 -4.86 19.42 -3.28
N LEU A 5 -4.42 18.56 -2.36
CA LEU A 5 -3.05 18.58 -1.89
C LEU A 5 -2.21 17.80 -2.89
N PRO A 6 -1.23 18.43 -3.57
CA PRO A 6 -0.37 17.73 -4.50
C PRO A 6 0.47 16.70 -3.73
N GLN A 7 0.79 15.60 -4.41
CA GLN A 7 1.76 14.64 -3.93
C GLN A 7 3.11 15.33 -3.72
N LEU A 8 3.77 15.01 -2.61
CA LEU A 8 5.13 15.46 -2.35
C LEU A 8 6.10 14.42 -2.90
N ILE A 9 7.04 14.86 -3.75
CA ILE A 9 8.07 14.01 -4.36
C ILE A 9 9.42 14.40 -3.79
N ILE A 10 10.12 13.45 -3.18
CA ILE A 10 11.45 13.59 -2.60
C ILE A 10 12.43 12.75 -3.42
N PRO A 11 13.32 13.38 -4.22
CA PRO A 11 14.28 12.64 -5.04
C PRO A 11 15.45 12.08 -4.19
N ASN A 12 16.18 11.12 -4.76
CA ASN A 12 17.36 10.50 -4.14
C ASN A 12 17.08 9.85 -2.78
N CYS A 13 15.91 9.22 -2.64
CA CYS A 13 15.54 8.45 -1.47
C CYS A 13 15.95 6.99 -1.68
N ASP A 14 16.74 6.43 -0.76
CA ASP A 14 17.01 5.00 -0.72
C ASP A 14 16.11 4.29 0.31
N HIS A 15 16.19 2.97 0.38
CA HIS A 15 15.37 2.16 1.29
C HIS A 15 15.55 2.56 2.77
N LYS A 16 16.78 2.93 3.15
CA LYS A 16 17.11 3.31 4.52
C LYS A 16 16.47 4.66 4.87
N LEU A 17 16.62 5.66 4.00
CA LEU A 17 16.01 6.97 4.21
C LEU A 17 14.48 6.88 4.20
N PHE A 18 13.90 6.03 3.34
CA PHE A 18 12.46 5.74 3.33
C PHE A 18 11.99 5.24 4.70
N GLU A 19 12.67 4.23 5.26
CA GLU A 19 12.35 3.67 6.58
C GLU A 19 12.53 4.70 7.70
N GLU A 20 13.59 5.50 7.67
CA GLU A 20 13.84 6.56 8.65
C GLU A 20 12.71 7.61 8.64
N ILE A 21 12.23 8.00 7.45
CA ILE A 21 11.11 8.93 7.30
C ILE A 21 9.80 8.31 7.83
N ALA A 22 9.53 7.04 7.50
CA ALA A 22 8.33 6.35 7.98
C ALA A 22 8.34 6.23 9.52
N LEU A 23 9.47 5.86 10.12
CA LEU A 23 9.63 5.72 11.58
C LEU A 23 9.59 7.06 12.31
N ALA A 24 10.08 8.14 11.70
CA ALA A 24 10.01 9.48 12.28
C ALA A 24 8.58 10.03 12.33
N ASN A 25 7.65 9.46 11.54
CA ASN A 25 6.28 9.94 11.40
C ASN A 25 5.24 8.82 11.70
N PRO A 26 5.29 8.17 12.88
CA PRO A 26 4.52 6.94 13.15
C PRO A 26 3.01 7.15 13.24
N ASN A 27 2.55 8.39 13.45
CA ASN A 27 1.14 8.76 13.52
C ASN A 27 0.65 9.42 12.23
N SER A 28 1.47 9.39 11.18
CA SER A 28 1.12 10.02 9.92
C SER A 28 0.36 9.02 9.06
N PHE A 29 -0.90 9.32 8.75
CA PHE A 29 -1.71 8.54 7.80
C PHE A 29 -1.28 8.79 6.34
N TYR A 30 -0.03 9.24 6.13
CA TYR A 30 0.50 9.45 4.79
C TYR A 30 0.79 8.10 4.16
N ARG A 31 0.29 7.89 2.95
CA ARG A 31 0.77 6.79 2.13
C ARG A 31 2.09 7.18 1.48
N MET A 32 3.04 6.26 1.51
CA MET A 32 4.39 6.46 1.01
C MET A 32 4.74 5.36 0.03
N ASN A 33 5.23 5.74 -1.14
CA ASN A 33 5.81 4.83 -2.13
C ASN A 33 7.29 5.18 -2.35
N LEU A 34 8.11 4.17 -2.60
CA LEU A 34 9.49 4.33 -3.07
C LEU A 34 9.56 3.79 -4.50
N ILE A 35 9.79 4.65 -5.48
CA ILE A 35 9.80 4.30 -6.91
C ILE A 35 11.08 4.83 -7.53
N GLN A 36 11.97 3.94 -7.99
CA GLN A 36 13.19 4.30 -8.71
C GLN A 36 14.05 5.35 -7.98
N GLY A 37 14.14 5.25 -6.65
CA GLY A 37 14.88 6.20 -5.82
C GLY A 37 14.16 7.52 -5.55
N GLN A 38 12.86 7.59 -5.79
CA GLN A 38 12.01 8.73 -5.46
C GLN A 38 11.00 8.32 -4.40
N LEU A 39 10.94 9.08 -3.31
CA LEU A 39 9.90 8.93 -2.30
C LEU A 39 8.71 9.80 -2.68
N GLU A 40 7.59 9.12 -2.86
CA GLU A 40 6.29 9.67 -3.16
C GLU A 40 5.43 9.67 -1.90
N ILE A 41 5.13 10.84 -1.35
CA ILE A 41 4.25 11.00 -0.18
C ILE A 41 2.89 11.50 -0.67
N MET A 42 1.90 10.63 -0.58
CA MET A 42 0.51 10.98 -0.87
C MET A 42 -0.11 11.59 0.38
N PRO A 43 -0.60 12.84 0.32
CA PRO A 43 -1.33 13.42 1.43
C PRO A 43 -2.60 12.59 1.68
N PRO A 44 -3.09 12.50 2.94
CA PRO A 44 -4.44 12.02 3.17
C PRO A 44 -5.33 12.94 2.34
N GLN A 45 -5.97 12.40 1.31
CA GLN A 45 -6.93 13.18 0.54
C GLN A 45 -7.95 13.73 1.55
N PRO A 46 -8.47 14.96 1.39
CA PRO A 46 -9.73 15.29 2.03
C PRO A 46 -10.74 14.31 1.47
N VAL A 47 -10.94 13.23 2.21
CA VAL A 47 -11.80 12.15 1.80
C VAL A 47 -13.18 12.78 1.81
N HIS A 48 -13.73 13.10 0.63
CA HIS A 48 -15.16 13.29 0.56
C HIS A 48 -15.75 12.02 1.18
N ASN A 49 -16.70 12.15 2.11
CA ASN A 49 -17.21 11.00 2.88
C ASN A 49 -17.57 9.81 1.96
N ASP A 50 -18.02 10.09 0.74
CA ASP A 50 -18.31 9.10 -0.30
C ASP A 50 -17.07 8.28 -0.76
N THR A 51 -15.89 8.90 -0.85
CA THR A 51 -14.63 8.23 -1.20
C THR A 51 -14.16 7.33 -0.05
N ASP A 52 -14.34 7.76 1.19
CA ASP A 52 -13.93 6.99 2.39
C ASP A 52 -14.77 5.73 2.51
N GLN A 53 -16.09 5.91 2.38
CA GLN A 53 -17.03 4.80 2.40
C GLN A 53 -16.78 3.81 1.26
N ARG A 54 -16.35 4.28 0.08
CA ARG A 54 -15.98 3.40 -1.04
C ARG A 54 -14.73 2.58 -0.72
N GLU A 55 -13.68 3.21 -0.19
CA GLU A 55 -12.46 2.50 0.23
C GLU A 55 -12.78 1.43 1.27
N VAL A 56 -13.53 1.81 2.32
CA VAL A 56 -13.96 0.88 3.38
C VAL A 56 -14.76 -0.29 2.81
N ASN A 57 -15.74 -0.03 1.94
CA ASN A 57 -16.53 -1.10 1.34
C ASN A 57 -15.67 -2.04 0.48
N ILE A 58 -14.73 -1.51 -0.29
CA ILE A 58 -13.80 -2.31 -1.09
C ILE A 58 -12.96 -3.23 -0.19
N ILE A 59 -12.37 -2.68 0.88
CA ILE A 59 -11.56 -3.44 1.84
C ILE A 59 -12.40 -4.53 2.52
N ILE A 60 -13.65 -4.21 2.90
CA ILE A 60 -14.58 -5.18 3.51
C ILE A 60 -14.87 -6.33 2.54
N GLU A 61 -15.24 -6.03 1.29
CA GLU A 61 -15.56 -7.06 0.29
C GLU A 61 -14.36 -7.96 -0.01
N ILE A 62 -13.17 -7.37 -0.17
CA ILE A 62 -11.92 -8.14 -0.35
C ILE A 62 -11.64 -9.00 0.87
N GLY A 63 -11.79 -8.45 2.08
CA GLY A 63 -11.61 -9.18 3.33
C GLY A 63 -12.58 -10.35 3.45
N ASN A 64 -13.85 -10.16 3.08
CA ASN A 64 -14.86 -11.21 3.07
C ASN A 64 -14.52 -12.32 2.06
N TRP A 65 -14.12 -11.94 0.84
CA TRP A 65 -13.66 -12.90 -0.17
C TRP A 65 -12.44 -13.68 0.32
N CYS A 66 -11.46 -13.01 0.94
CA CYS A 66 -10.25 -13.66 1.46
C CYS A 66 -10.59 -14.68 2.55
N ARG A 67 -11.49 -14.32 3.48
CA ARG A 67 -11.95 -15.23 4.54
C ARG A 67 -12.73 -16.44 3.98
N ALA A 68 -13.52 -16.24 2.93
CA ALA A 68 -14.25 -17.32 2.27
C ALA A 68 -13.35 -18.27 1.45
N ASN A 69 -12.11 -17.87 1.16
CA ASN A 69 -11.14 -18.61 0.35
C ASN A 69 -9.79 -18.75 1.08
N ASP A 70 -9.82 -18.98 2.39
CA ASP A 70 -8.65 -18.99 3.29
C ASP A 70 -7.57 -20.01 2.87
N ASN A 71 -7.96 -21.11 2.22
CA ASN A 71 -7.06 -22.10 1.64
C ASN A 71 -6.21 -21.55 0.48
N LEU A 72 -6.69 -20.52 -0.23
CA LEU A 72 -6.03 -19.90 -1.38
C LEU A 72 -5.24 -18.65 -1.00
N VAL A 73 -5.57 -18.01 0.11
CA VAL A 73 -5.01 -16.71 0.51
C VAL A 73 -3.95 -16.87 1.59
N GLY A 74 -2.77 -16.30 1.34
CA GLY A 74 -1.67 -16.30 2.31
C GLY A 74 -1.64 -15.02 3.15
N HIS A 75 -1.89 -13.88 2.52
CA HIS A 75 -1.94 -12.57 3.17
C HIS A 75 -2.85 -11.62 2.39
N TYR A 76 -3.52 -10.71 3.10
CA TYR A 76 -4.25 -9.61 2.50
C TYR A 76 -4.01 -8.34 3.33
N GLY A 77 -3.80 -7.21 2.64
CA GLY A 77 -3.44 -5.93 3.24
C GLY A 77 -4.42 -4.83 2.85
N GLY A 78 -4.60 -3.85 3.76
CA GLY A 78 -5.35 -2.61 3.49
C GLY A 78 -4.42 -1.43 3.20
N SER A 79 -4.97 -0.22 3.21
CA SER A 79 -4.32 1.03 2.73
C SER A 79 -3.12 1.54 3.52
N GLN A 80 -2.69 0.80 4.55
CA GLN A 80 -1.47 1.07 5.34
C GLN A 80 -0.37 0.02 5.10
N GLY A 81 -0.68 -1.07 4.39
CA GLY A 81 0.28 -2.10 4.04
C GLY A 81 1.10 -1.69 2.81
N ALA A 82 2.35 -2.13 2.76
CA ALA A 82 3.21 -1.94 1.59
C ALA A 82 4.11 -3.16 1.38
N TYR A 83 4.65 -3.27 0.16
CA TYR A 83 5.41 -4.43 -0.29
C TYR A 83 6.67 -4.01 -1.04
N THR A 84 7.76 -4.73 -0.83
CA THR A 84 8.99 -4.54 -1.60
C THR A 84 8.94 -5.41 -2.86
N LEU A 85 8.99 -4.78 -4.03
CA LEU A 85 9.02 -5.45 -5.33
C LEU A 85 10.42 -5.98 -5.65
N ASN A 86 10.51 -6.84 -6.67
CA ASN A 86 11.79 -7.35 -7.16
C ASN A 86 12.71 -6.27 -7.74
N THR A 87 12.17 -5.10 -8.08
CA THR A 87 12.92 -3.90 -8.49
C THR A 87 13.57 -3.17 -7.32
N GLY A 88 13.18 -3.49 -6.08
CA GLY A 88 13.54 -2.73 -4.87
C GLY A 88 12.57 -1.60 -4.54
N ASP A 89 11.56 -1.35 -5.38
CA ASP A 89 10.51 -0.36 -5.12
C ASP A 89 9.61 -0.83 -3.96
N ILE A 90 9.12 0.11 -3.17
CA ILE A 90 8.16 -0.14 -2.08
C ILE A 90 6.83 0.49 -2.47
N LEU A 91 5.78 -0.31 -2.63
CA LEU A 91 4.46 0.18 -3.04
C LEU A 91 3.37 -0.21 -2.03
N GLY A 92 2.53 0.75 -1.65
CA GLY A 92 1.41 0.58 -0.73
C GLY A 92 0.04 0.80 -1.40
N PRO A 93 -0.62 -0.26 -1.91
CA PRO A 93 -1.94 -0.15 -2.51
C PRO A 93 -3.07 0.01 -1.49
N GLU A 94 -4.24 0.48 -1.92
CA GLU A 94 -5.43 0.62 -1.02
C GLU A 94 -5.91 -0.73 -0.48
N ALA A 95 -5.85 -1.75 -1.32
CA ALA A 95 -6.11 -3.13 -0.91
C ALA A 95 -5.26 -4.09 -1.74
N SER A 96 -4.88 -5.21 -1.14
CA SER A 96 -4.01 -6.20 -1.78
C SER A 96 -4.29 -7.61 -1.30
N VAL A 97 -4.05 -8.57 -2.18
CA VAL A 97 -4.12 -10.01 -1.88
C VAL A 97 -2.88 -10.70 -2.40
N VAL A 98 -2.22 -11.45 -1.52
CA VAL A 98 -1.13 -12.38 -1.82
C VAL A 98 -1.65 -13.80 -1.64
N LEU A 99 -1.63 -14.59 -2.70
CA LEU A 99 -2.07 -15.98 -2.64
C LEU A 99 -1.05 -16.84 -1.89
N SER A 100 -1.55 -17.94 -1.29
CA SER A 100 -0.78 -18.87 -0.46
C SER A 100 0.49 -19.37 -1.16
N ALA A 101 0.45 -19.61 -2.47
CA ALA A 101 1.63 -20.07 -3.22
C ALA A 101 2.81 -19.07 -3.15
N ARG A 102 2.54 -17.76 -3.29
CA ARG A 102 3.59 -16.72 -3.19
C ARG A 102 3.97 -16.46 -1.74
N TRP A 103 2.98 -16.34 -0.87
CA TRP A 103 3.22 -16.05 0.55
C TRP A 103 4.02 -17.17 1.22
N ASN A 104 3.69 -18.43 0.93
CA ASN A 104 4.38 -19.57 1.52
C ASN A 104 5.77 -19.84 0.93
N ALA A 105 6.11 -19.23 -0.21
CA ALA A 105 7.46 -19.27 -0.76
C ALA A 105 8.42 -18.32 -0.02
N LEU A 106 7.92 -17.31 0.68
CA LEU A 106 8.73 -16.41 1.49
C LEU A 106 9.32 -17.12 2.71
N SER A 107 10.53 -16.73 3.12
CA SER A 107 11.09 -17.18 4.39
C SER A 107 10.27 -16.64 5.58
N THR A 108 10.38 -17.27 6.75
CA THR A 108 9.74 -16.77 7.97
C THR A 108 10.19 -15.35 8.32
N ASN A 109 11.43 -14.98 8.00
CA ASN A 109 11.96 -13.65 8.24
C ASN A 109 11.31 -12.63 7.29
N ASP A 110 11.23 -12.95 6.00
CA ASP A 110 10.64 -12.08 4.99
C ASP A 110 9.16 -11.78 5.27
N ARG A 111 8.39 -12.76 5.75
CA ARG A 111 6.98 -12.57 6.15
C ARG A 111 6.78 -11.66 7.36
N ARG A 112 7.83 -11.41 8.16
CA ARG A 112 7.78 -10.58 9.38
C ARG A 112 8.28 -9.15 9.15
N GLN A 113 8.82 -8.86 7.97
CA GLN A 113 9.24 -7.51 7.63
C GLN A 113 8.02 -6.57 7.52
N ALA A 114 8.23 -5.28 7.78
CA ALA A 114 7.20 -4.26 7.59
C ALA A 114 6.73 -4.19 6.13
N TYR A 115 7.66 -4.42 5.20
CA TYR A 115 7.43 -4.45 3.76
C TYR A 115 7.91 -5.80 3.20
N PRO A 116 7.10 -6.86 3.26
CA PRO A 116 7.54 -8.18 2.80
C PRO A 116 7.91 -8.13 1.31
N PRO A 117 9.00 -8.82 0.88
CA PRO A 117 9.52 -8.79 -0.49
C PRO A 117 8.67 -9.66 -1.43
N VAL A 118 7.43 -9.26 -1.67
CA VAL A 118 6.46 -10.00 -2.48
C VAL A 118 5.55 -9.07 -3.26
N ALA A 119 5.42 -9.30 -4.56
CA ALA A 119 4.39 -8.64 -5.35
C ALA A 119 3.02 -9.29 -5.08
N PRO A 120 1.98 -8.52 -4.69
CA PRO A 120 0.62 -9.04 -4.58
C PRO A 120 0.14 -9.66 -5.90
N ASN A 121 -0.78 -10.62 -5.80
CA ASN A 121 -1.45 -11.22 -6.95
C ASN A 121 -2.57 -10.33 -7.49
N PHE A 122 -3.18 -9.56 -6.59
CA PHE A 122 -4.27 -8.65 -6.87
C PHE A 122 -4.09 -7.39 -6.03
N ILE A 123 -4.32 -6.23 -6.64
CA ILE A 123 -4.33 -4.93 -5.98
C ILE A 123 -5.57 -4.15 -6.40
N VAL A 124 -6.03 -3.25 -5.54
CA VAL A 124 -7.04 -2.25 -5.87
C VAL A 124 -6.50 -0.88 -5.54
N GLU A 125 -6.70 0.05 -6.47
CA GLU A 125 -6.42 1.48 -6.30
C GLU A 125 -7.72 2.24 -6.49
N LEU A 126 -8.08 3.05 -5.50
CA LEU A 126 -9.25 3.93 -5.61
C LEU A 126 -8.81 5.24 -6.26
N ARG A 127 -9.28 5.47 -7.48
CA ARG A 127 -8.96 6.70 -8.22
C ARG A 127 -9.49 7.92 -7.47
N SER A 128 -8.60 8.83 -7.09
CA SER A 128 -8.97 10.16 -6.61
C SER A 128 -9.54 10.99 -7.77
N MET A 129 -10.42 11.95 -7.44
CA MET A 129 -11.00 12.89 -8.43
C MET A 129 -9.94 13.68 -9.22
N SER A 130 -8.73 13.79 -8.69
CA SER A 130 -7.61 14.59 -9.23
C SER A 130 -6.62 13.79 -10.07
N ASN A 131 -6.66 12.46 -10.03
CA ASN A 131 -5.86 11.64 -10.95
C ASN A 131 -6.54 11.69 -12.32
N SER A 132 -6.02 12.52 -13.24
CA SER A 132 -6.38 12.50 -14.66
C SER A 132 -5.77 11.25 -15.36
N PRO A 133 -6.35 10.76 -16.47
CA PRO A 133 -5.86 9.57 -17.16
C PRO A 133 -4.45 9.75 -17.71
#